data_AF-A0A0B5DY65-F1
#
_entry.id   AF-A0A0B5DY65-F1
#
_cell.length_a   1.000
_cell.length_b   1.000
_cell.length_c   1.000
_cell.angle_alpha   90.00
_cell.angle_beta   90.00
_cell.angle_gamma   90.00
#
_symmetry.space_group_name_H-M   'P 1'
#
loop_
_entity.id
_entity.type
_entity.pdbx_description
1 polymer ?
#
loop_
_entity_poly.entity_id
_entity_poly.type
_entity_poly.pdbx_seq_one_letter_code
_entity_poly.pdbx_strand_id
1 'polypeptide(L)'
;MSVLHDLEQVILSRRGADPDSSWTAKLFSKGPEKCAEKFGEEAVEAIVAAAKGDRDNLTYEAADVLYHLLVMLAARDIALEDVLGELARRQGLSGIAEKAGRGE
;
A
#
# COMPACT_ATOMS: atom_id res chain seq x y z
N MET A 1 -7.47 13.44 -10.69
CA MET A 1 -7.28 12.58 -9.51
C MET A 1 -7.51 11.15 -9.93
N SER A 2 -6.68 10.22 -9.46
CA SER A 2 -6.83 8.79 -9.75
C SER A 2 -7.62 8.09 -8.65
N VAL A 3 -8.09 6.86 -8.91
CA VAL A 3 -8.76 6.02 -7.89
C VAL A 3 -7.93 5.89 -6.61
N LEU A 4 -6.59 5.87 -6.71
CA LEU A 4 -5.72 5.79 -5.54
C LEU A 4 -5.71 7.09 -4.71
N HIS A 5 -5.85 8.25 -5.35
CA HIS A 5 -5.99 9.52 -4.61
C HIS A 5 -7.33 9.57 -3.88
N ASP A 6 -8.42 9.18 -4.55
CA ASP A 6 -9.74 9.15 -3.92
C ASP A 6 -9.75 8.17 -2.72
N LEU A 7 -9.08 7.02 -2.88
CA LEU A 7 -8.93 6.03 -1.82
C LEU A 7 -8.10 6.55 -0.63
N GLU A 8 -6.98 7.22 -0.89
CA GLU A 8 -6.18 7.86 0.16
C GLU A 8 -7.01 8.88 0.94
N GLN A 9 -7.79 9.73 0.27
CA GLN A 9 -8.65 10.71 0.94
C GLN A 9 -9.70 10.04 1.84
N VAL A 10 -10.32 8.95 1.37
CA VAL A 10 -11.25 8.17 2.20
C VAL A 10 -10.53 7.54 3.40
N ILE A 11 -9.33 6.99 3.21
CA ILE A 11 -8.53 6.40 4.30
C ILE A 11 -8.23 7.46 5.36
N LEU A 12 -7.70 8.62 4.94
CA LEU A 12 -7.37 9.73 5.83
C LEU A 12 -8.60 10.25 6.59
N SER A 13 -9.78 10.27 5.94
CA SER A 13 -11.03 10.67 6.59
C SER A 13 -11.47 9.74 7.73
N ARG A 14 -10.90 8.53 7.84
CA ARG A 14 -11.17 7.57 8.92
C ARG A 14 -10.15 7.62 10.05
N ARG A 15 -9.11 8.45 9.93
CA ARG A 15 -8.12 8.62 10.98
C ARG A 15 -8.74 9.31 12.19
N GLY A 16 -8.62 8.69 13.36
CA GLY A 16 -9.23 9.19 14.60
C GLY A 16 -10.75 9.05 14.68
N ALA A 17 -11.40 8.43 13.69
CA ALA A 17 -12.80 8.06 13.77
C ALA A 17 -13.01 6.94 14.79
N ASP A 18 -14.26 6.72 15.20
CA ASP A 18 -14.65 5.63 16.07
C ASP A 18 -14.18 4.27 15.49
N PRO A 19 -13.37 3.47 16.22
CA PRO A 19 -12.90 2.17 15.75
C PRO A 19 -14.01 1.19 15.36
N ASP A 20 -15.22 1.35 15.89
CA ASP A 20 -16.35 0.48 15.56
C ASP A 20 -17.11 0.96 14.30
N SER A 21 -16.80 2.15 13.79
CA SER A 21 -17.46 2.74 12.62
C SER A 21 -16.88 2.28 11.27
N SER A 22 -15.64 1.80 11.24
CA SER A 22 -15.05 1.23 10.02
C SER A 22 -13.80 0.37 10.31
N TRP A 23 -13.49 -0.52 9.36
CA TRP A 23 -12.28 -1.32 9.43
C TRP A 23 -10.99 -0.47 9.44
N THR A 24 -10.93 0.59 8.63
CA THR A 24 -9.79 1.51 8.59
C THR A 24 -9.58 2.21 9.94
N ALA A 25 -10.66 2.66 10.58
CA ALA A 25 -10.59 3.29 11.91
C ALA A 25 -10.08 2.29 12.95
N LYS A 26 -10.54 1.03 12.89
CA LYS A 26 -10.08 -0.07 13.73
C LYS A 26 -8.60 -0.40 13.54
N LEU A 27 -8.06 -0.28 12.33
CA LEU A 27 -6.64 -0.46 12.08
C LEU A 27 -5.82 0.68 12.68
N PHE A 28 -6.23 1.92 12.45
CA PHE A 28 -5.56 3.07 13.05
C PHE A 28 -5.57 3.04 14.57
N SER A 29 -6.67 2.59 15.19
CA SER A 29 -6.76 2.47 16.65
C SER A 29 -5.82 1.42 17.23
N LYS A 30 -5.33 0.49 16.41
CA LYS A 30 -4.34 -0.55 16.78
C LYS A 30 -2.89 -0.14 16.50
N GLY A 31 -2.67 1.03 15.93
CA GLY A 31 -1.34 1.58 15.68
C GLY A 31 -0.69 1.14 14.36
N PRO A 32 0.43 1.78 14.00
CA PRO A 32 1.09 1.58 12.71
C PRO A 32 1.69 0.18 12.55
N GLU A 33 2.08 -0.48 13.63
CA GLU A 33 2.59 -1.87 13.60
C GLU A 33 1.51 -2.83 13.09
N LYS A 34 0.26 -2.66 13.52
CA LYS A 34 -0.84 -3.52 13.05
C LYS A 34 -1.19 -3.25 11.59
N CYS A 35 -1.07 -2.00 11.15
CA CYS A 35 -1.27 -1.65 9.73
C CYS A 35 -0.21 -2.31 8.85
N ALA A 36 1.06 -2.32 9.29
CA ALA A 36 2.16 -3.00 8.60
C ALA A 36 2.01 -4.52 8.58
N GLU A 37 1.58 -5.13 9.70
CA GLU A 37 1.26 -6.56 9.77
C GLU A 37 0.21 -6.95 8.73
N LYS A 38 -0.89 -6.19 8.65
CA LYS A 38 -1.94 -6.43 7.64
C LYS A 38 -1.42 -6.29 6.22
N PHE A 39 -0.64 -5.25 5.92
CA PHE A 39 0.00 -5.13 4.59
C PHE A 39 0.86 -6.36 4.26
N GLY A 40 1.61 -6.89 5.24
CA GLY A 40 2.42 -8.09 5.07
C GLY A 40 1.59 -9.33 4.75
N GLU A 41 0.43 -9.51 5.39
CA GLU A 41 -0.51 -10.60 5.11
C GLU A 41 -0.97 -10.57 3.64
N GLU A 42 -1.53 -9.44 3.19
CA GLU A 42 -2.08 -9.31 1.82
C GLU A 42 -0.97 -9.47 0.77
N ALA A 43 0.24 -8.96 1.05
CA ALA A 43 1.38 -9.12 0.14
C ALA A 43 1.77 -10.59 -0.04
N VAL A 44 1.74 -11.39 1.03
CA VAL A 44 2.00 -12.83 0.96
C VAL A 44 0.87 -13.55 0.22
N GLU A 45 -0.38 -13.18 0.44
CA GLU A 45 -1.53 -13.77 -0.26
C GLU A 45 -1.47 -13.49 -1.77
N ALA A 46 -1.12 -12.26 -2.18
CA ALA A 46 -0.89 -11.92 -3.57
C ALA A 46 0.25 -12.75 -4.19
N ILE A 47 1.35 -12.94 -3.47
CA ILE A 47 2.48 -13.80 -3.91
C ILE A 47 2.01 -15.25 -4.11
N VAL A 48 1.22 -15.78 -3.17
CA VAL A 48 0.69 -17.15 -3.24
C VAL A 48 -0.27 -17.29 -4.43
N ALA A 49 -1.16 -16.33 -4.66
CA ALA A 49 -2.08 -16.33 -5.79
C ALA A 49 -1.32 -16.31 -7.14
N ALA A 50 -0.30 -15.46 -7.25
CA ALA A 50 0.58 -15.40 -8.42
C ALA A 50 1.29 -16.74 -8.65
N ALA A 51 1.86 -17.35 -7.60
CA ALA A 51 2.57 -18.63 -7.70
C ALA A 51 1.66 -19.78 -8.15
N LYS A 52 0.36 -19.71 -7.83
CA LYS A 52 -0.66 -20.69 -8.27
C LYS A 52 -1.20 -20.42 -9.68
N GLY A 53 -0.89 -19.27 -10.28
CA GLY A 53 -1.50 -18.85 -11.55
C GLY A 53 -2.98 -18.47 -11.41
N ASP A 54 -3.43 -18.18 -10.20
CA ASP A 54 -4.82 -17.80 -9.91
C ASP A 54 -5.01 -16.31 -10.19
N ARG A 55 -5.51 -16.00 -11.38
CA ARG A 55 -5.62 -14.61 -11.88
C ARG A 55 -6.68 -13.80 -11.14
N ASP A 56 -7.80 -14.43 -10.80
CA ASP A 56 -8.91 -13.76 -10.14
C ASP A 56 -8.52 -13.45 -8.70
N ASN A 57 -7.93 -14.43 -7.99
CA ASN A 57 -7.44 -14.18 -6.65
C ASN A 57 -6.29 -13.16 -6.66
N LEU A 58 -5.34 -13.25 -7.58
CA LEU A 58 -4.26 -12.27 -7.68
C LEU A 58 -4.78 -10.85 -7.89
N THR A 59 -5.83 -10.67 -8.70
CA THR A 59 -6.44 -9.35 -8.90
C THR A 59 -7.06 -8.83 -7.61
N TYR A 60 -7.73 -9.70 -6.85
CA TYR A 60 -8.32 -9.39 -5.56
C TYR A 60 -7.25 -8.99 -4.53
N GLU A 61 -6.26 -9.86 -4.30
CA GLU A 61 -5.19 -9.59 -3.31
C GLU A 61 -4.33 -8.39 -3.69
N ALA A 62 -4.10 -8.16 -4.99
CA ALA A 62 -3.37 -6.97 -5.43
C ALA A 62 -4.12 -5.67 -5.10
N ALA A 63 -5.46 -5.69 -5.14
CA ALA A 63 -6.26 -4.55 -4.69
C ALA A 63 -6.12 -4.34 -3.18
N ASP A 64 -6.15 -5.41 -2.39
CA ASP A 64 -5.97 -5.35 -0.94
C ASP A 64 -4.56 -4.91 -0.55
N VAL A 65 -3.53 -5.33 -1.30
CA VAL A 65 -2.15 -4.82 -1.18
C VAL A 65 -2.10 -3.31 -1.37
N LEU A 66 -2.74 -2.77 -2.41
CA LEU A 66 -2.75 -1.32 -2.66
C LEU A 66 -3.50 -0.57 -1.54
N TYR A 67 -4.64 -1.08 -1.11
CA TYR A 67 -5.40 -0.50 0.00
C TYR A 67 -4.59 -0.50 1.30
N HIS A 68 -4.03 -1.64 1.68
CA HIS A 68 -3.28 -1.79 2.93
C HIS A 68 -1.93 -1.06 2.90
N LEU A 69 -1.31 -0.90 1.72
CA LEU A 69 -0.16 -0.01 1.55
C LEU A 69 -0.54 1.43 1.90
N LEU A 70 -1.65 1.96 1.36
CA LEU A 70 -2.11 3.32 1.67
C LEU A 70 -2.44 3.51 3.15
N VAL A 71 -3.09 2.52 3.78
CA VAL A 71 -3.38 2.55 5.23
C VAL A 71 -2.07 2.56 6.04
N MET A 72 -1.09 1.74 5.68
CA MET A 72 0.21 1.70 6.34
C MET A 72 0.98 3.02 6.20
N LEU A 73 0.99 3.62 5.00
CA LEU A 73 1.61 4.93 4.75
C LEU A 73 0.93 6.03 5.57
N ALA A 74 -0.40 6.08 5.56
CA ALA A 74 -1.17 7.04 6.34
C ALA A 74 -0.93 6.90 7.86
N ALA A 75 -0.75 5.67 8.37
CA ALA A 75 -0.43 5.41 9.77
C ALA A 75 0.97 5.90 10.18
N ARG A 76 1.84 6.17 9.20
CA ARG A 76 3.20 6.69 9.38
C ARG A 76 3.37 8.13 8.86
N ASP A 77 2.26 8.81 8.56
CA ASP A 77 2.26 10.18 8.05
C ASP A 77 3.04 10.35 6.73
N ILE A 78 3.03 9.32 5.87
CA ILE A 78 3.62 9.37 4.52
C ILE A 78 2.49 9.53 3.50
N ALA A 79 2.59 10.53 2.62
CA ALA A 79 1.61 10.76 1.57
C ALA A 79 1.85 9.84 0.36
N LEU A 80 0.77 9.45 -0.33
CA LEU A 80 0.86 8.76 -1.61
C LEU A 80 1.70 9.57 -2.61
N GLU A 81 1.58 10.89 -2.60
CA GLU A 81 2.34 11.79 -3.47
C GLU A 81 3.86 11.62 -3.29
N ASP A 82 4.34 11.38 -2.06
CA ASP A 82 5.78 11.15 -1.82
C ASP A 82 6.24 9.85 -2.50
N VAL A 83 5.41 8.81 -2.46
CA VAL A 83 5.67 7.53 -3.13
C VAL A 83 5.62 7.68 -4.65
N LEU A 84 4.64 8.43 -5.17
CA LEU A 84 4.52 8.71 -6.60
C LEU A 84 5.69 9.56 -7.11
N GLY A 85 6.15 10.54 -6.33
CA GLY A 85 7.33 11.32 -6.63
C GLY A 85 8.60 10.45 -6.73
N GLU A 86 8.75 9.50 -5.81
CA GLU A 86 9.86 8.53 -5.88
C GLU A 86 9.75 7.59 -7.09
N LEU A 87 8.54 7.14 -7.45
CA LEU A 87 8.33 6.37 -8.68
C LEU A 87 8.67 7.19 -9.94
N ALA A 88 8.25 8.46 -10.00
CA ALA A 88 8.56 9.36 -11.11
C ALA A 88 10.07 9.60 -11.23
N ARG A 89 10.78 9.76 -10.10
CA ARG A 89 12.24 9.87 -10.06
C ARG A 89 12.92 8.64 -10.68
N ARG A 90 12.37 7.44 -10.46
CA ARG A 90 12.89 6.17 -11.01
C ARG A 90 12.48 5.93 -12.46
N GLN A 91 11.35 6.45 -12.91
CA GLN A 91 10.81 6.17 -14.26
C GLN A 91 11.76 6.61 -15.39
N GLY A 92 12.63 7.59 -15.15
CA GLY A 92 13.68 8.03 -16.11
C GLY A 92 15.00 7.25 -16.03
N LEU A 93 15.16 6.36 -15.04
CA LEU A 93 16.33 5.53 -14.84
C LEU A 93 15.92 4.08 -15.11
N SER A 94 16.43 3.46 -16.18
CA SER A 94 16.18 2.02 -16.36
C SER A 94 16.62 1.28 -15.09
N GLY A 95 15.83 0.32 -14.61
CA GLY A 95 16.15 -0.41 -13.37
C GLY A 95 17.51 -1.13 -13.42
N ILE A 96 18.08 -1.32 -14.61
CA ILE A 96 19.44 -1.80 -14.83
C ILE A 96 20.48 -0.69 -14.55
N ALA A 97 20.24 0.53 -15.02
CA ALA A 97 21.11 1.69 -14.76
C ALA A 97 21.08 2.12 -13.29
N GLU A 98 19.91 2.02 -12.63
CA GLU A 98 19.79 2.29 -11.19
C GLU A 98 20.56 1.25 -10.36
N LYS A 99 20.50 -0.04 -10.72
CA LYS A 99 21.29 -1.11 -10.06
C LYS A 99 22.79 -0.93 -10.29
N ALA A 100 23.22 -0.62 -11.51
CA ALA A 100 24.63 -0.40 -11.82
C ALA A 100 25.25 0.80 -11.05
N GLY A 101 24.45 1.83 -10.72
CA GLY A 101 24.90 2.96 -9.91
C GLY A 101 24.97 2.69 -8.41
N ARG A 102 24.33 1.63 -7.91
CA ARG A 102 24.32 1.26 -6.47
C ARG A 102 25.51 0.39 -6.05
N GLY A 103 26.29 -0.13 -7.00
CA GLY A 103 27.51 -0.88 -6.71
C GLY A 103 27.27 -2.23 -6.00
N GLU A 104 26.09 -2.84 -6.20
CA GLU A 104 25.79 -4.22 -5.76
C GLU A 104 26.01 -5.23 -6.89
#